data_AF-A5DD34-F1
#
_entry.id   AF-A5DD34-F1
#
_cell.length_a   1.000
_cell.length_b   1.000
_cell.length_c   1.000
_cell.angle_alpha   90.00
_cell.angle_beta   90.00
_cell.angle_gamma   90.00
#
_symmetry.space_group_name_H-M   'P 1'
#
loop_
_entity.id
_entity.type
_entity.pdbx_description
1 polymer ?
#
loop_
_entity_poly.entity_id
_entity_poly.type
_entity_poly.pdbx_seq_one_letter_code
_entity_poly.pdbx_strand_id
1 'polypeptide(L)'
;MLILQSVLLSPVLWLLRQLQAKKTLLGWIRPQQGREITVDELQKHNNEEDGVWVCINGLVYDLTDFLPMHPGGAKIILHYAGKNASTIFNKFHAKDVFTKFLDPEKCLGPLVGDLEPAEDITASEEDEEREQLRGQLPKLSKVFNISDFEYLSKRILTPHAWAYYSSAADDEITLRENHYAFSRIFFNPKVLTDVSDVDISTEFLGVKSSAPFYCSAAAQARMGNEDGELSIARGCGNEGIIQMISSTASYSLGEIVEAARKNQPQWFQLYVNEDRDISYNTIKQCEKLGLKAIFVTVDTAMLRRREKDLKFRLFDDEDEVSSTESHADDPLMNFKDVRLTWEDIDKFKSMTKLPIVIKGVQRVQDVLLAIDHGVDAVVLSNHGGRQLDFSRAPVEVLADVMPVLKEKKLEEKIEVYIDGGIRRGTDVLKALCLRCKRRGIGPAIPLRQFHLW
;
A
#
# COMPACT_ATOMS: atom_id res chain seq x y z
N MET A 1 6.55 -53.87 -40.39
CA MET A 1 5.91 -53.30 -41.58
C MET A 1 5.80 -51.78 -41.35
N LEU A 2 6.75 -51.04 -41.94
CA LEU A 2 6.75 -49.63 -42.36
C LEU A 2 5.82 -48.55 -41.71
N ILE A 3 6.48 -47.44 -41.26
CA ILE A 3 6.14 -45.99 -41.34
C ILE A 3 5.00 -45.49 -40.39
N LEU A 4 5.09 -44.42 -39.56
CA LEU A 4 5.43 -42.98 -39.68
C LEU A 4 5.91 -42.42 -38.31
N GLN A 5 7.10 -41.79 -38.19
CA GLN A 5 7.42 -40.34 -38.19
C GLN A 5 7.61 -39.69 -36.80
N SER A 6 8.55 -38.74 -36.76
CA SER A 6 9.42 -38.30 -35.67
C SER A 6 9.40 -36.77 -35.47
N VAL A 7 9.57 -36.32 -34.21
CA VAL A 7 10.42 -35.21 -33.67
C VAL A 7 10.48 -33.85 -34.42
N LEU A 8 10.39 -32.72 -33.69
CA LEU A 8 11.41 -31.63 -33.60
C LEU A 8 10.96 -30.40 -32.75
N LEU A 9 11.79 -30.10 -31.72
CA LEU A 9 12.35 -28.81 -31.21
C LEU A 9 11.42 -27.65 -30.79
N SER A 10 11.56 -26.96 -29.65
CA SER A 10 12.72 -26.56 -28.82
C SER A 10 13.83 -25.75 -29.54
N PRO A 11 13.61 -24.44 -29.79
CA PRO A 11 14.74 -23.47 -29.85
C PRO A 11 14.58 -22.22 -28.95
N VAL A 12 13.41 -21.94 -28.37
CA VAL A 12 13.13 -20.64 -27.72
C VAL A 12 13.72 -20.53 -26.30
N LEU A 13 13.80 -21.64 -25.57
CA LEU A 13 14.31 -21.68 -24.19
C LEU A 13 15.84 -21.72 -24.08
N TRP A 14 16.56 -22.04 -25.16
CA TRP A 14 18.03 -22.01 -25.20
C TRP A 14 18.58 -20.61 -25.50
N LEU A 15 17.87 -19.82 -26.33
CA LEU A 15 18.27 -18.44 -26.67
C LEU A 15 18.08 -17.46 -25.48
N LEU A 16 17.01 -17.64 -24.70
CA LEU A 16 16.71 -16.78 -23.55
C LEU A 16 17.68 -16.96 -22.36
N ARG A 17 18.29 -18.14 -22.21
CA ARG A 17 19.31 -18.40 -21.18
C ARG A 17 20.72 -17.91 -21.55
N GLN A 18 21.01 -17.67 -22.83
CA GLN A 18 22.29 -17.09 -23.27
C GLN A 18 22.31 -15.55 -23.25
N LEU A 19 21.14 -14.89 -23.21
CA LEU A 19 21.05 -13.42 -23.18
C LEU A 19 21.15 -12.80 -21.77
N GLN A 20 21.04 -13.60 -20.71
CA GLN A 20 21.16 -13.13 -19.32
C GLN A 20 22.58 -13.27 -18.72
N ALA A 21 23.57 -13.70 -19.50
CA ALA A 21 24.93 -13.91 -19.02
C ALA A 21 25.97 -13.29 -19.96
N LYS A 22 25.94 -11.96 -20.12
CA LYS A 22 27.10 -11.09 -20.45
C LYS A 22 26.64 -9.64 -20.63
N LYS A 23 26.61 -8.87 -19.55
CA LYS A 23 27.23 -7.54 -19.47
C LYS A 23 27.17 -7.02 -18.04
N THR A 24 28.36 -7.02 -17.47
CA THR A 24 28.80 -6.35 -16.26
C THR A 24 28.36 -4.89 -16.19
N LEU A 25 28.30 -4.41 -14.95
CA LEU A 25 28.38 -3.00 -14.54
C LEU A 25 29.33 -2.18 -15.44
N LEU A 26 28.95 -0.91 -15.62
CA LEU A 26 29.53 0.11 -16.52
C LEU A 26 29.14 -0.01 -18.00
N GLY A 27 28.07 0.69 -18.36
CA GLY A 27 27.72 0.96 -19.75
C GLY A 27 26.54 1.92 -19.80
N TRP A 28 26.82 3.22 -19.73
CA TRP A 28 25.86 4.24 -20.14
C TRP A 28 25.31 3.84 -21.52
N ILE A 29 23.98 3.81 -21.63
CA ILE A 29 23.28 3.59 -22.89
C ILE A 29 23.80 4.66 -23.86
N ARG A 30 24.64 4.27 -24.81
CA ARG A 30 24.86 5.09 -26.01
C ARG A 30 23.51 5.11 -26.74
N PRO A 31 22.96 6.28 -27.09
CA PRO A 31 21.75 6.34 -27.87
C PRO A 31 22.00 5.63 -29.21
N GLN A 32 21.01 4.83 -29.65
CA GLN A 32 20.98 4.40 -31.05
C GLN A 32 20.93 5.63 -31.96
N GLN A 33 21.40 5.46 -33.19
CA GLN A 33 21.71 6.47 -34.22
C GLN A 33 20.53 7.37 -34.63
N GLY A 34 20.03 8.20 -33.72
CA GLY A 34 19.17 9.33 -34.04
C GLY A 34 20.01 10.50 -34.57
N ARG A 35 19.44 11.28 -35.50
CA ARG A 35 20.05 12.53 -35.96
C ARG A 35 20.04 13.54 -34.81
N GLU A 36 21.11 14.31 -34.66
CA GLU A 36 21.14 15.44 -33.73
C GLU A 36 20.07 16.48 -34.11
N ILE A 37 19.20 16.81 -33.17
CA ILE A 37 18.11 17.77 -33.38
C ILE A 37 18.46 19.07 -32.66
N THR A 38 18.39 20.21 -33.37
CA THR A 38 18.64 21.53 -32.76
C THR A 38 17.40 22.07 -32.05
N VAL A 39 17.58 23.00 -31.12
CA VAL A 39 16.47 23.70 -30.45
C VAL A 39 15.52 24.36 -31.47
N ASP A 40 16.07 25.03 -32.49
CA ASP A 40 15.28 25.67 -33.56
C ASP A 40 14.48 24.66 -34.39
N GLU A 41 15.02 23.45 -34.58
CA GLU A 41 14.34 22.37 -35.30
C GLU A 41 13.21 21.76 -34.46
N LEU A 42 13.46 21.51 -33.17
CA LEU A 42 12.42 21.08 -32.24
C LEU A 42 11.25 22.08 -32.18
N GLN A 43 11.54 23.38 -32.05
CA GLN A 43 10.52 24.41 -31.86
C GLN A 43 9.59 24.62 -33.07
N LYS A 44 9.99 24.17 -34.28
CA LYS A 44 9.13 24.17 -35.46
C LYS A 44 8.01 23.13 -35.38
N HIS A 45 8.26 22.03 -34.69
CA HIS A 45 7.34 20.91 -34.55
C HIS A 45 6.48 21.10 -33.29
N ASN A 46 5.68 22.18 -33.29
CA ASN A 46 4.92 22.65 -32.13
C ASN A 46 3.38 22.54 -32.31
N ASN A 47 2.90 21.87 -33.36
CA ASN A 47 1.48 21.74 -33.68
C ASN A 47 1.23 20.51 -34.56
N GLU A 48 -0.03 20.16 -34.82
CA GLU A 48 -0.37 18.96 -35.61
C GLU A 48 0.00 19.06 -37.10
N GLU A 49 0.08 20.27 -37.67
CA GLU A 49 0.42 20.47 -39.09
C GLU A 49 1.92 20.28 -39.35
N ASP A 50 2.75 20.82 -38.45
CA ASP A 50 4.21 20.76 -38.55
C ASP A 50 4.80 19.52 -37.85
N GLY A 51 3.98 18.74 -37.14
CA GLY A 51 4.39 17.61 -36.31
C GLY A 51 4.57 18.02 -34.83
N VAL A 52 4.33 17.08 -33.91
CA VAL A 52 4.36 17.32 -32.47
C VAL A 52 5.56 16.63 -31.85
N TRP A 53 6.64 17.39 -31.71
CA TRP A 53 7.88 16.90 -31.10
C TRP A 53 8.06 17.45 -29.70
N VAL A 54 8.67 16.66 -28.81
CA VAL A 54 8.90 17.06 -27.42
C VAL A 54 10.29 16.61 -26.98
N CYS A 55 11.02 17.48 -26.27
CA CYS A 55 12.27 17.09 -25.63
C CYS A 55 12.00 16.58 -24.21
N ILE A 56 12.52 15.39 -23.90
CA ILE A 56 12.41 14.75 -22.59
C ILE A 56 13.77 14.14 -22.23
N ASN A 57 14.32 14.57 -21.10
CA ASN A 57 15.61 14.12 -20.57
C ASN A 57 16.77 14.22 -21.59
N GLY A 58 16.76 15.26 -22.43
CA GLY A 58 17.79 15.52 -23.45
C GLY A 58 17.62 14.75 -24.77
N LEU A 59 16.55 13.99 -24.94
CA LEU A 59 16.20 13.31 -26.19
C LEU A 59 14.94 13.93 -26.79
N VAL A 60 14.86 13.98 -28.12
CA VAL A 60 13.70 14.48 -28.86
C VAL A 60 12.87 13.31 -29.37
N TYR A 61 11.57 13.38 -29.13
CA TYR A 61 10.60 12.37 -29.55
C TYR A 61 9.57 12.97 -30.49
N ASP A 62 9.25 12.25 -31.56
CA ASP A 62 8.08 12.55 -32.39
C ASP A 62 6.86 11.83 -31.81
N LEU A 63 5.93 12.60 -31.26
CA LEU A 63 4.72 12.10 -30.62
C LEU A 63 3.46 12.34 -31.46
N THR A 64 3.60 12.80 -32.71
CA THR A 64 2.47 13.17 -33.59
C THR A 64 1.44 12.05 -33.69
N ASP A 65 1.88 10.84 -34.04
CA ASP A 65 0.99 9.67 -34.17
C ASP A 65 0.53 9.11 -32.82
N PHE A 66 1.21 9.49 -31.72
CA PHE A 66 0.91 9.00 -30.38
C PHE A 66 -0.14 9.85 -29.64
N LEU A 67 -0.40 11.08 -30.09
CA LEU A 67 -1.40 11.99 -29.53
C LEU A 67 -2.75 11.31 -29.20
N PRO A 68 -3.42 10.59 -30.13
CA PRO A 68 -4.71 9.97 -29.85
C PRO A 68 -4.62 8.75 -28.92
N MET A 69 -3.42 8.20 -28.73
CA MET A 69 -3.17 7.02 -27.90
C MET A 69 -2.67 7.36 -26.50
N HIS A 70 -2.36 8.64 -26.22
CA HIS A 70 -1.85 9.04 -24.93
C HIS A 70 -2.94 8.94 -23.85
N PRO A 71 -2.74 8.13 -22.78
CA PRO A 71 -3.74 7.95 -21.74
C PRO A 71 -4.10 9.25 -20.98
N GLY A 72 -3.17 10.20 -20.89
CA GLY A 72 -3.41 11.53 -20.30
C GLY A 72 -4.07 12.54 -21.26
N GLY A 73 -4.52 12.08 -22.44
CA GLY A 73 -5.14 12.91 -23.48
C GLY A 73 -4.14 13.63 -24.37
N ALA A 74 -4.56 13.99 -25.59
CA ALA A 74 -3.72 14.66 -26.58
C ALA A 74 -3.35 16.11 -26.19
N LYS A 75 -4.26 16.80 -25.47
CA LYS A 75 -4.13 18.22 -25.12
C LYS A 75 -2.85 18.54 -24.33
N ILE A 76 -2.46 17.66 -23.41
CA ILE A 76 -1.26 17.88 -22.58
C ILE A 76 0.01 17.76 -23.42
N ILE A 77 0.10 16.78 -24.33
CA ILE A 77 1.26 16.65 -25.23
C ILE A 77 1.34 17.86 -26.16
N LEU A 78 0.20 18.27 -26.75
CA LEU A 78 0.12 19.46 -27.61
C LEU A 78 0.57 20.74 -26.89
N HIS A 79 0.24 20.90 -25.61
CA HIS A 79 0.69 22.05 -24.82
C HIS A 79 2.22 22.15 -24.74
N TYR A 80 2.92 21.02 -24.74
CA TYR A 80 4.39 20.93 -24.65
C TYR A 80 5.07 20.67 -26.00
N ALA A 81 4.33 20.71 -27.11
CA ALA A 81 4.89 20.57 -28.45
C ALA A 81 5.95 21.66 -28.72
N GLY A 82 7.10 21.26 -29.26
CA GLY A 82 8.27 22.10 -29.49
C GLY A 82 9.02 22.53 -28.23
N LYS A 83 8.70 21.98 -27.05
CA LYS A 83 9.30 22.39 -25.76
C LYS A 83 10.06 21.24 -25.08
N ASN A 84 10.80 21.61 -24.02
CA ASN A 84 11.40 20.65 -23.09
C ASN A 84 10.38 20.30 -21.98
N ALA A 85 9.77 19.11 -22.08
CA ALA A 85 8.76 18.62 -21.14
C ALA A 85 9.35 17.69 -20.06
N SER A 86 10.66 17.72 -19.82
CA SER A 86 11.31 16.78 -18.89
C SER A 86 10.69 16.83 -17.48
N THR A 87 10.40 18.03 -16.97
CA THR A 87 9.84 18.22 -15.62
C THR A 87 8.46 17.57 -15.49
N ILE A 88 7.52 17.95 -16.36
CA ILE A 88 6.15 17.40 -16.35
C ILE A 88 6.15 15.90 -16.64
N PHE A 89 6.98 15.43 -17.57
CA PHE A 89 7.02 14.01 -17.92
C PHE A 89 7.46 13.17 -16.73
N ASN A 90 8.58 13.52 -16.10
CA ASN A 90 9.13 12.78 -14.96
C ASN A 90 8.23 12.83 -13.72
N LYS A 91 7.35 13.85 -13.61
CA LYS A 91 6.35 13.96 -12.53
C LYS A 91 5.29 12.85 -12.63
N PHE A 92 4.91 12.45 -13.84
CA PHE A 92 3.79 11.51 -14.07
C PHE A 92 4.21 10.14 -14.64
N HIS A 93 5.45 10.00 -15.12
CA HIS A 93 5.90 8.80 -15.84
C HIS A 93 7.21 8.25 -15.29
N ALA A 94 7.30 6.92 -15.21
CA ALA A 94 8.56 6.24 -14.93
C ALA A 94 9.53 6.37 -16.12
N LYS A 95 10.84 6.35 -15.83
CA LYS A 95 11.90 6.54 -16.84
C LYS A 95 11.90 5.51 -17.98
N ASP A 96 11.27 4.35 -17.79
CA ASP A 96 11.24 3.25 -18.76
C ASP A 96 9.96 3.20 -19.61
N VAL A 97 9.03 4.15 -19.44
CA VAL A 97 7.75 4.19 -20.18
C VAL A 97 7.98 4.22 -21.70
N PHE A 98 8.95 4.99 -22.19
CA PHE A 98 9.28 5.01 -23.63
C PHE A 98 9.68 3.64 -24.17
N THR A 99 10.50 2.89 -23.43
CA THR A 99 10.97 1.57 -23.89
C THR A 99 9.87 0.50 -23.90
N LYS A 100 8.74 0.75 -23.21
CA LYS A 100 7.61 -0.18 -23.12
C LYS A 100 6.49 0.16 -24.11
N PHE A 101 6.27 1.44 -24.38
CA PHE A 101 5.04 1.91 -25.05
C PHE A 101 5.27 2.68 -26.34
N LEU A 102 6.51 3.11 -26.62
CA LEU A 102 6.84 3.84 -27.83
C LEU A 102 7.85 3.05 -28.67
N ASP A 103 7.61 3.02 -29.98
CA ASP A 103 8.53 2.43 -30.94
C ASP A 103 9.88 3.17 -30.83
N PRO A 104 11.02 2.46 -30.74
CA PRO A 104 12.34 3.07 -30.76
C PRO A 104 12.55 4.11 -31.87
N GLU A 105 11.88 3.97 -33.02
CA GLU A 105 11.95 4.92 -34.14
C GLU A 105 11.33 6.29 -33.84
N LYS A 106 10.47 6.40 -32.81
CA LYS A 106 9.91 7.67 -32.36
C LYS A 106 10.92 8.55 -31.60
N CYS A 107 12.03 7.98 -31.15
CA CYS A 107 13.14 8.74 -30.59
C CYS A 107 14.04 9.25 -31.71
N LEU A 108 13.90 10.53 -32.08
CA LEU A 108 14.59 11.13 -33.21
C LEU A 108 16.10 11.30 -32.97
N GLY A 109 16.49 11.53 -31.71
CA GLY A 109 17.89 11.69 -31.33
C GLY A 109 18.10 12.68 -30.18
N PRO A 110 19.36 12.97 -29.82
CA PRO A 110 19.69 13.93 -28.77
C PRO A 110 19.40 15.37 -29.22
N LEU A 111 18.95 16.19 -28.25
CA LEU A 111 18.82 17.63 -28.43
C LEU A 111 20.22 18.28 -28.36
N VAL A 112 20.50 19.17 -29.31
CA VAL A 112 21.72 19.99 -29.36
C VAL A 112 21.36 21.45 -29.11
N GLY A 113 21.93 22.02 -28.06
CA GLY A 113 21.66 23.37 -27.57
C GLY A 113 20.97 23.38 -26.21
N ASP A 114 20.98 24.53 -25.55
CA ASP A 114 20.36 24.70 -24.24
C ASP A 114 18.89 25.09 -24.42
N LEU A 115 18.01 24.30 -23.83
CA LEU A 115 16.57 24.58 -23.77
C LEU A 115 16.08 24.32 -22.34
N GLU A 116 15.74 25.39 -21.66
CA GLU A 116 15.19 25.31 -20.30
C GLU A 116 13.90 24.48 -20.27
N PRO A 117 13.65 23.70 -19.21
CA PRO A 117 12.38 23.01 -19.03
C PRO A 117 11.21 23.98 -19.10
N ALA A 118 10.17 23.61 -19.84
CA ALA A 118 8.94 24.37 -19.88
C ALA A 118 8.26 24.41 -18.51
N GLU A 119 7.53 25.51 -18.27
CA GLU A 119 6.74 25.72 -17.06
C GLU A 119 5.77 24.56 -16.83
N ASP A 120 5.73 24.06 -15.60
CA ASP A 120 4.79 23.02 -15.20
C ASP A 120 3.39 23.62 -15.06
N ILE A 121 2.60 23.58 -16.13
CA ILE A 121 1.21 24.05 -16.10
C ILE A 121 0.26 23.18 -15.25
N THR A 122 0.76 22.10 -14.65
CA THR A 122 0.04 21.30 -13.65
C THR A 122 0.42 21.66 -12.22
N ALA A 123 1.39 22.58 -12.03
CA ALA A 123 1.70 23.11 -10.72
C ALA A 123 0.63 24.13 -10.33
N SER A 124 -0.22 23.77 -9.37
CA SER A 124 -1.13 24.72 -8.74
C SER A 124 -0.38 25.55 -7.69
N GLU A 125 -0.85 26.76 -7.38
CA GLU A 125 -0.33 27.53 -6.22
C GLU A 125 -0.30 26.67 -4.94
N GLU A 126 -1.25 25.74 -4.81
CA GLU A 126 -1.31 24.79 -3.71
C GLU A 126 -0.18 23.73 -3.76
N ASP A 127 0.28 23.30 -4.93
CA ASP A 127 1.42 22.40 -5.09
C ASP A 127 2.72 23.07 -4.66
N GLU A 128 2.90 24.33 -5.06
CA GLU A 128 4.06 25.12 -4.65
C GLU A 128 4.07 25.36 -3.13
N GLU A 129 2.93 25.69 -2.53
CA GLU A 129 2.80 25.82 -1.08
C GLU A 129 3.16 24.49 -0.38
N ARG A 130 2.65 23.35 -0.88
CA ARG A 130 2.98 22.03 -0.32
C ARG A 130 4.47 21.74 -0.38
N GLU A 131 5.15 22.04 -1.48
CA GLU A 131 6.58 21.80 -1.62
C GLU A 131 7.41 22.73 -0.71
N GLN A 132 7.01 24.00 -0.59
CA GLN A 132 7.61 24.91 0.40
C GLN A 132 7.46 24.38 1.82
N LEU A 133 6.28 23.84 2.17
CA LEU A 133 6.03 23.25 3.48
C LEU A 133 6.84 21.97 3.71
N ARG A 134 7.05 21.15 2.66
CA ARG A 134 7.96 20.00 2.71
C ARG A 134 9.40 20.43 3.03
N GLY A 135 9.88 21.48 2.38
CA GLY A 135 11.20 22.06 2.66
C GLY A 135 11.34 22.66 4.08
N GLN A 136 10.22 22.97 4.74
CA GLN A 136 10.17 23.56 6.08
C GLN A 136 9.78 22.57 7.19
N LEU A 137 9.71 21.26 6.89
CA LEU A 137 9.37 20.26 7.89
C LEU A 137 10.32 20.34 9.11
N PRO A 138 9.79 20.20 10.33
CA PRO A 138 10.63 20.17 11.51
C PRO A 138 11.55 18.96 11.46
N LYS A 139 12.74 19.08 12.07
CA LYS A 139 13.61 17.92 12.30
C LYS A 139 12.82 16.82 13.03
N LEU A 140 13.03 15.55 12.66
CA LEU A 140 12.32 14.41 13.25
C LEU A 140 12.42 14.38 14.79
N SER A 141 13.53 14.84 15.37
CA SER A 141 13.71 14.96 16.83
C SER A 141 12.80 15.99 17.53
N LYS A 142 12.06 16.80 16.76
CA LYS A 142 11.04 17.75 17.24
C LYS A 142 9.61 17.26 17.01
N VAL A 143 9.44 16.05 16.49
CA VAL A 143 8.13 15.39 16.35
C VAL A 143 7.95 14.51 17.59
N PHE A 144 7.04 14.91 18.48
CA PHE A 144 6.95 14.32 19.82
C PHE A 144 5.93 13.19 19.91
N ASN A 145 4.95 13.18 19.02
CA ASN A 145 3.88 12.20 19.06
C ASN A 145 3.25 11.95 17.69
N ILE A 146 2.45 10.89 17.62
CA ILE A 146 1.76 10.46 16.41
C ILE A 146 0.87 11.55 15.79
N SER A 147 0.21 12.39 16.61
CA SER A 147 -0.66 13.45 16.11
C SER A 147 0.11 14.59 15.44
N ASP A 148 1.39 14.77 15.76
CA ASP A 148 2.25 15.75 15.08
C ASP A 148 2.48 15.32 13.62
N PHE A 149 2.70 14.02 13.36
CA PHE A 149 2.79 13.50 11.99
C PHE A 149 1.48 13.66 11.21
N GLU A 150 0.32 13.45 11.86
CA GLU A 150 -1.00 13.68 11.24
C GLU A 150 -1.22 15.16 10.89
N TYR A 151 -0.81 16.07 11.78
CA TYR A 151 -0.85 17.51 11.54
C TYR A 151 0.05 17.93 10.37
N LEU A 152 1.29 17.44 10.34
CA LEU A 152 2.24 17.75 9.26
C LEU A 152 1.77 17.16 7.93
N SER A 153 1.35 15.89 7.92
CA SER A 153 0.85 15.18 6.75
C SER A 153 -0.31 15.92 6.08
N LYS A 154 -1.27 16.45 6.85
CA LYS A 154 -2.40 17.22 6.31
C LYS A 154 -1.98 18.40 5.43
N ARG A 155 -0.82 18.98 5.72
CA ARG A 155 -0.32 20.19 5.06
C ARG A 155 0.54 19.90 3.83
N ILE A 156 1.14 18.71 3.75
CA ILE A 156 2.11 18.36 2.70
C ILE A 156 1.60 17.31 1.71
N LEU A 157 0.53 16.60 2.06
CA LEU A 157 -0.12 15.65 1.17
C LEU A 157 -1.03 16.37 0.18
N THR A 158 -1.21 15.78 -1.00
CA THR A 158 -2.24 16.25 -1.93
C THR A 158 -3.62 16.11 -1.29
N PRO A 159 -4.62 16.93 -1.67
CA PRO A 159 -5.96 16.84 -1.12
C PRO A 159 -6.58 15.44 -1.28
N HIS A 160 -6.38 14.80 -2.43
CA HIS A 160 -6.80 13.43 -2.69
C HIS A 160 -6.10 12.41 -1.78
N ALA A 161 -4.77 12.48 -1.62
CA ALA A 161 -4.04 11.59 -0.73
C ALA A 161 -4.48 11.74 0.74
N TRP A 162 -4.65 13.00 1.19
CA TRP A 162 -5.17 13.28 2.52
C TRP A 162 -6.59 12.73 2.69
N ALA A 163 -7.48 12.94 1.72
CA ALA A 163 -8.84 12.40 1.76
C ALA A 163 -8.83 10.88 1.80
N TYR A 164 -8.01 10.21 0.97
CA TYR A 164 -7.91 8.75 0.94
C TYR A 164 -7.48 8.17 2.30
N TYR A 165 -6.47 8.77 2.94
CA TYR A 165 -5.92 8.31 4.22
C TYR A 165 -6.75 8.72 5.44
N SER A 166 -7.39 9.90 5.43
CA SER A 166 -8.08 10.45 6.61
C SER A 166 -9.54 10.05 6.70
N SER A 167 -10.12 9.63 5.57
CA SER A 167 -11.53 9.29 5.50
C SER A 167 -11.88 7.97 6.18
N ALA A 168 -13.10 7.93 6.70
CA ALA A 168 -13.78 6.73 7.15
C ALA A 168 -15.16 6.62 6.50
N ALA A 169 -15.90 5.56 6.86
CA ALA A 169 -17.23 5.37 6.32
C ALA A 169 -18.23 6.37 6.91
N ASP A 170 -19.17 6.81 6.08
CA ASP A 170 -20.34 7.61 6.42
C ASP A 170 -19.97 8.83 7.31
N ASP A 171 -20.52 8.91 8.52
CA ASP A 171 -20.33 10.03 9.46
C ASP A 171 -19.00 9.97 10.24
N GLU A 172 -18.19 8.94 9.97
CA GLU A 172 -16.92 8.65 10.62
C GLU A 172 -17.05 8.50 12.16
N ILE A 173 -18.20 8.00 12.66
CA ILE A 173 -18.44 7.84 14.10
C ILE A 173 -17.49 6.79 14.67
N THR A 174 -17.47 5.59 14.09
CA THR A 174 -16.58 4.48 14.45
C THR A 174 -15.11 4.91 14.43
N LEU A 175 -14.71 5.73 13.45
CA LEU A 175 -13.34 6.23 13.32
C LEU A 175 -12.86 6.92 14.60
N ARG A 176 -13.69 7.82 15.13
CA ARG A 176 -13.41 8.61 16.33
C ARG A 176 -13.60 7.77 17.58
N GLU A 177 -14.67 6.97 17.60
CA GLU A 177 -15.03 6.09 18.71
C GLU A 177 -13.94 5.06 19.02
N ASN A 178 -13.29 4.50 18.00
CA ASN A 178 -12.11 3.64 18.16
C ASN A 178 -11.03 4.27 19.05
N HIS A 179 -10.82 5.59 18.95
CA HIS A 179 -9.86 6.31 19.78
C HIS A 179 -10.46 6.69 21.14
N TYR A 180 -11.67 7.24 21.16
CA TYR A 180 -12.31 7.71 22.40
C TYR A 180 -12.60 6.59 23.40
N ALA A 181 -12.83 5.35 22.96
CA ALA A 181 -13.03 4.23 23.86
C ALA A 181 -11.85 3.99 24.82
N PHE A 182 -10.62 4.29 24.40
CA PHE A 182 -9.47 4.19 25.29
C PHE A 182 -9.54 5.18 26.46
N SER A 183 -10.24 6.31 26.34
CA SER A 183 -10.40 7.27 27.45
C SER A 183 -11.40 6.79 28.50
N ARG A 184 -12.12 5.69 28.27
CA ARG A 184 -13.00 5.05 29.26
C ARG A 184 -12.24 4.11 30.20
N ILE A 185 -10.97 3.83 29.91
CA ILE A 185 -10.11 2.92 30.67
C ILE A 185 -9.02 3.73 31.40
N PHE A 186 -8.94 3.56 32.72
CA PHE A 186 -7.95 4.20 33.58
C PHE A 186 -7.02 3.17 34.22
N PHE A 187 -5.78 3.58 34.53
CA PHE A 187 -4.79 2.73 35.20
C PHE A 187 -4.89 2.84 36.71
N ASN A 188 -4.65 1.71 37.37
CA ASN A 188 -4.33 1.65 38.80
C ASN A 188 -2.84 1.28 38.94
N PRO A 189 -1.92 2.26 38.81
CA PRO A 189 -0.49 1.97 38.80
C PRO A 189 -0.04 1.44 40.16
N LYS A 190 0.86 0.45 40.14
CA LYS A 190 1.56 0.02 41.36
C LYS A 190 2.67 1.01 41.68
N VAL A 191 2.74 1.41 42.95
CA VAL A 191 3.83 2.24 43.48
C VAL A 191 4.84 1.36 44.21
N LEU A 192 6.03 1.90 44.53
CA LEU A 192 7.12 1.18 45.22
C LEU A 192 7.49 -0.16 44.56
N THR A 193 7.41 -0.20 43.22
CA THR A 193 7.85 -1.34 42.40
C THR A 193 9.15 -0.95 41.72
N ASP A 194 10.16 -1.81 41.80
CA ASP A 194 11.40 -1.60 41.05
C ASP A 194 11.12 -1.73 39.55
N VAL A 195 11.41 -0.66 38.81
CA VAL A 195 11.23 -0.54 37.37
C VAL A 195 12.51 -0.06 36.70
N SER A 196 13.68 -0.32 37.31
CA SER A 196 14.97 0.01 36.72
C SER A 196 15.26 -0.78 35.44
N ASP A 197 14.62 -1.94 35.26
CA ASP A 197 14.71 -2.78 34.08
C ASP A 197 13.31 -3.08 33.56
N VAL A 198 13.02 -2.65 32.33
CA VAL A 198 11.72 -2.79 31.66
C VAL A 198 11.94 -3.35 30.27
N ASP A 199 11.39 -4.54 30.03
CA ASP A 199 11.35 -5.17 28.70
C ASP A 199 9.93 -5.06 28.12
N ILE A 200 9.83 -4.48 26.93
CA ILE A 200 8.57 -4.35 26.19
C ILE A 200 8.52 -5.31 24.98
N SER A 201 9.55 -6.13 24.78
CA SER A 201 9.58 -7.11 23.70
C SER A 201 8.51 -8.19 23.91
N THR A 202 8.06 -8.78 22.81
CA THR A 202 7.04 -9.84 22.83
C THR A 202 7.16 -10.73 21.60
N GLU A 203 6.29 -11.74 21.53
CA GLU A 203 6.12 -12.58 20.37
C GLU A 203 4.67 -12.52 19.85
N PHE A 204 4.51 -12.57 18.53
CA PHE A 204 3.24 -12.69 17.82
C PHE A 204 3.31 -13.93 16.92
N LEU A 205 2.43 -14.92 17.11
CA LEU A 205 2.48 -16.17 16.32
C LEU A 205 3.87 -16.85 16.36
N GLY A 206 4.57 -16.74 17.49
CA GLY A 206 5.94 -17.25 17.66
C GLY A 206 7.03 -16.41 16.98
N VAL A 207 6.70 -15.23 16.47
CA VAL A 207 7.64 -14.28 15.84
C VAL A 207 7.99 -13.17 16.82
N LYS A 208 9.28 -13.00 17.11
CA LYS A 208 9.78 -11.94 17.99
C LYS A 208 9.55 -10.55 17.42
N SER A 209 9.17 -9.63 18.29
CA SER A 209 9.10 -8.19 18.03
C SER A 209 9.70 -7.41 19.21
N SER A 210 10.38 -6.31 18.89
CA SER A 210 11.03 -5.44 19.88
C SER A 210 10.04 -4.68 20.77
N ALA A 211 8.78 -4.54 20.33
CA ALA A 211 7.73 -3.85 21.06
C ALA A 211 6.39 -4.54 20.86
N PRO A 212 5.38 -4.28 21.70
CA PRO A 212 4.12 -5.01 21.68
C PRO A 212 3.14 -4.38 20.69
N PHE A 213 3.62 -4.05 19.50
CA PHE A 213 2.81 -3.58 18.40
C PHE A 213 3.37 -4.01 17.05
N TYR A 214 2.53 -3.96 16.04
CA TYR A 214 2.92 -4.18 14.65
C TYR A 214 2.33 -3.12 13.73
N CYS A 215 2.93 -3.01 12.55
CA CYS A 215 2.50 -2.14 11.48
C CYS A 215 1.40 -2.84 10.65
N SER A 216 0.15 -2.38 10.78
CA SER A 216 -1.00 -2.97 10.07
C SER A 216 -0.96 -2.66 8.56
N ALA A 217 -1.61 -3.51 7.76
CA ALA A 217 -1.69 -3.34 6.31
C ALA A 217 -2.41 -2.04 5.93
N ALA A 218 -1.74 -1.23 5.11
CA ALA A 218 -2.30 -0.06 4.45
C ALA A 218 -1.93 -0.13 2.96
N ALA A 219 -2.93 0.07 2.11
CA ALA A 219 -2.77 0.12 0.66
C ALA A 219 -2.36 1.53 0.21
N GLN A 220 -1.88 1.64 -1.02
CA GLN A 220 -1.65 2.94 -1.68
C GLN A 220 -0.69 3.86 -0.91
N ALA A 221 0.38 3.34 -0.29
CA ALA A 221 1.34 4.19 0.42
C ALA A 221 2.07 5.17 -0.51
N ARG A 222 2.07 4.91 -1.83
CA ARG A 222 2.67 5.82 -2.80
C ARG A 222 1.99 7.20 -2.93
N MET A 223 0.75 7.36 -2.46
CA MET A 223 0.11 8.67 -2.49
C MET A 223 0.74 9.66 -1.49
N GLY A 224 1.51 9.16 -0.50
CA GLY A 224 2.18 10.00 0.50
C GLY A 224 3.71 10.05 0.42
N ASN A 225 4.36 9.00 -0.10
CA ASN A 225 5.76 9.00 -0.52
C ASN A 225 5.90 8.42 -1.90
N GLU A 226 6.95 8.79 -2.62
CA GLU A 226 7.40 7.98 -3.73
C GLU A 226 7.78 6.53 -3.33
N ASP A 227 8.53 6.36 -2.23
CA ASP A 227 8.99 5.05 -1.72
C ASP A 227 7.87 4.12 -1.19
N GLY A 228 6.66 4.64 -0.95
CA GLY A 228 5.50 3.88 -0.46
C GLY A 228 5.84 2.84 0.61
N GLU A 229 5.40 1.60 0.39
CA GLU A 229 5.58 0.46 1.30
C GLU A 229 7.04 0.01 1.47
N LEU A 230 7.95 0.39 0.57
CA LEU A 230 9.37 0.08 0.69
C LEU A 230 10.00 0.83 1.87
N SER A 231 9.62 2.10 2.07
CA SER A 231 10.05 2.89 3.23
C SER A 231 9.54 2.29 4.54
N ILE A 232 8.31 1.76 4.53
CA ILE A 232 7.68 1.09 5.68
C ILE A 232 8.45 -0.19 6.04
N ALA A 233 8.82 -0.98 5.02
CA ALA A 233 9.65 -2.17 5.22
C ALA A 233 10.96 -1.81 5.90
N ARG A 234 11.70 -0.83 5.36
CA ARG A 234 12.96 -0.35 5.96
C ARG A 234 12.77 0.16 7.40
N GLY A 235 11.75 0.99 7.64
CA GLY A 235 11.46 1.54 8.96
C GLY A 235 11.14 0.46 9.99
N CYS A 236 10.22 -0.46 9.68
CA CYS A 236 9.89 -1.58 10.56
C CYS A 236 11.09 -2.49 10.82
N GLY A 237 11.93 -2.72 9.80
CA GLY A 237 13.15 -3.51 9.93
C GLY A 237 14.20 -2.86 10.81
N ASN A 238 14.34 -1.53 10.77
CA ASN A 238 15.24 -0.77 11.65
C ASN A 238 14.84 -0.95 13.13
N GLU A 239 13.54 -0.92 13.40
CA GLU A 239 12.99 -0.93 14.75
C GLU A 239 12.69 -2.34 15.29
N GLY A 240 12.81 -3.40 14.48
CA GLY A 240 12.45 -4.77 14.91
C GLY A 240 10.94 -4.99 15.05
N ILE A 241 10.14 -4.26 14.27
CA ILE A 241 8.68 -4.31 14.24
C ILE A 241 8.22 -5.13 13.04
N ILE A 242 7.14 -5.89 13.23
CA ILE A 242 6.53 -6.68 12.14
C ILE A 242 5.73 -5.74 11.22
N GLN A 243 5.96 -5.85 9.91
CA GLN A 243 5.15 -5.20 8.89
C GLN A 243 4.12 -6.19 8.32
N MET A 244 2.86 -5.78 8.24
CA MET A 244 1.84 -6.48 7.46
C MET A 244 1.66 -5.80 6.10
N ILE A 245 1.90 -6.54 5.02
CA ILE A 245 1.84 -6.06 3.64
C ILE A 245 0.43 -6.24 3.10
N SER A 246 -0.16 -5.21 2.48
CA SER A 246 -1.50 -5.31 1.89
C SER A 246 -1.50 -6.04 0.54
N SER A 247 -2.58 -6.76 0.23
CA SER A 247 -2.84 -7.30 -1.12
C SER A 247 -2.95 -6.21 -2.19
N THR A 248 -3.26 -4.97 -1.80
CA THR A 248 -3.42 -3.82 -2.70
C THR A 248 -2.37 -2.74 -2.44
N ALA A 249 -1.18 -3.14 -1.97
CA ALA A 249 -0.01 -2.28 -1.85
C ALA A 249 0.38 -1.67 -3.21
N SER A 250 1.04 -0.51 -3.20
CA SER A 250 1.49 0.15 -4.43
C SER A 250 2.67 -0.56 -5.12
N TYR A 251 3.48 -1.27 -4.36
CA TYR A 251 4.59 -2.09 -4.86
C TYR A 251 4.23 -3.58 -4.83
N SER A 252 4.89 -4.37 -5.68
CA SER A 252 4.70 -5.82 -5.67
C SER A 252 5.23 -6.42 -4.36
N LEU A 253 4.67 -7.58 -3.98
CA LEU A 253 5.14 -8.32 -2.80
C LEU A 253 6.64 -8.62 -2.85
N GLY A 254 7.18 -8.91 -4.04
CA GLY A 254 8.62 -9.17 -4.23
C GLY A 254 9.48 -7.96 -3.91
N GLU A 255 9.12 -6.78 -4.43
CA GLU A 255 9.86 -5.53 -4.18
C GLU A 255 9.83 -5.14 -2.70
N ILE A 256 8.69 -5.30 -2.03
CA ILE A 256 8.57 -4.97 -0.59
C ILE A 256 9.41 -5.92 0.28
N VAL A 257 9.46 -7.20 -0.06
CA VAL A 257 10.30 -8.19 0.63
C VAL A 257 11.79 -7.93 0.36
N GLU A 258 12.15 -7.53 -0.87
CA GLU A 258 13.53 -7.17 -1.22
C GLU A 258 14.01 -5.92 -0.49
N ALA A 259 13.14 -4.93 -0.29
CA ALA A 259 13.45 -3.71 0.46
C ALA A 259 13.55 -3.94 1.99
N ALA A 260 13.07 -5.08 2.50
CA ALA A 260 13.10 -5.42 3.91
C ALA A 260 14.54 -5.66 4.41
N ARG A 261 14.79 -5.39 5.70
CA ARG A 261 16.06 -5.77 6.31
C ARG A 261 16.19 -7.29 6.38
N LYS A 262 17.43 -7.79 6.35
CA LYS A 262 17.72 -9.22 6.49
C LYS A 262 17.06 -9.78 7.75
N ASN A 263 16.30 -10.87 7.59
CA ASN A 263 15.55 -11.57 8.65
C ASN A 263 14.41 -10.75 9.29
N GLN A 264 14.02 -9.62 8.70
CA GLN A 264 12.85 -8.88 9.16
C GLN A 264 11.58 -9.74 9.01
N PRO A 265 10.78 -9.92 10.06
CA PRO A 265 9.50 -10.61 9.94
C PRO A 265 8.48 -9.73 9.21
N GLN A 266 7.82 -10.32 8.21
CA GLN A 266 6.71 -9.71 7.49
C GLN A 266 5.52 -10.67 7.43
N TRP A 267 4.31 -10.10 7.50
CA TRP A 267 3.04 -10.78 7.30
C TRP A 267 2.38 -10.31 6.02
N PHE A 268 1.44 -11.09 5.50
CA PHE A 268 0.64 -10.70 4.34
C PHE A 268 -0.82 -10.56 4.74
N GLN A 269 -1.45 -9.47 4.35
CA GLN A 269 -2.90 -9.32 4.40
C GLN A 269 -3.48 -9.76 3.05
N LEU A 270 -4.37 -10.74 3.09
CA LEU A 270 -5.05 -11.30 1.92
C LEU A 270 -6.46 -10.71 1.78
N TYR A 271 -6.75 -10.16 0.61
CA TYR A 271 -8.11 -10.06 0.08
C TYR A 271 -8.41 -11.26 -0.79
N VAL A 272 -9.55 -11.89 -0.55
CA VAL A 272 -9.91 -13.12 -1.24
C VAL A 272 -10.57 -12.78 -2.56
N ASN A 273 -9.86 -13.12 -3.63
CA ASN A 273 -10.36 -12.98 -5.00
C ASN A 273 -11.51 -13.95 -5.26
N GLU A 274 -12.48 -13.58 -6.11
CA GLU A 274 -13.57 -14.48 -6.54
C GLU A 274 -13.02 -15.77 -7.18
N ASP A 275 -11.96 -15.65 -7.97
CA ASP A 275 -11.16 -16.79 -8.38
C ASP A 275 -10.23 -17.20 -7.24
N ARG A 276 -10.63 -18.25 -6.52
CA ARG A 276 -9.90 -18.74 -5.36
C ARG A 276 -8.50 -19.26 -5.70
N ASP A 277 -8.25 -19.66 -6.95
CA ASP A 277 -6.92 -20.13 -7.35
C ASP A 277 -5.89 -19.00 -7.33
N ILE A 278 -6.30 -17.76 -7.61
CA ILE A 278 -5.44 -16.56 -7.44
C ILE A 278 -5.03 -16.41 -5.98
N SER A 279 -5.98 -16.55 -5.06
CA SER A 279 -5.73 -16.47 -3.62
C SER A 279 -4.79 -17.59 -3.15
N TYR A 280 -5.01 -18.83 -3.62
CA TYR A 280 -4.14 -19.97 -3.29
C TYR A 280 -2.72 -19.80 -3.80
N ASN A 281 -2.56 -19.30 -5.02
CA ASN A 281 -1.23 -19.03 -5.58
C ASN A 281 -0.52 -17.89 -4.84
N THR A 282 -1.25 -16.87 -4.41
CA THR A 282 -0.72 -15.78 -3.58
C THR A 282 -0.20 -16.30 -2.24
N ILE A 283 -0.94 -17.20 -1.56
CA ILE A 283 -0.49 -17.83 -0.31
C ILE A 283 0.81 -18.63 -0.52
N LYS A 284 0.89 -19.44 -1.59
CA LYS A 284 2.10 -20.18 -1.94
C LYS A 284 3.30 -19.25 -2.20
N GLN A 285 3.06 -18.11 -2.83
CA GLN A 285 4.10 -17.10 -3.04
C GLN A 285 4.57 -16.50 -1.72
N CYS A 286 3.67 -16.20 -0.79
CA CYS A 286 4.01 -15.71 0.54
C CYS A 286 4.88 -16.71 1.31
N GLU A 287 4.56 -18.01 1.25
CA GLU A 287 5.39 -19.07 1.82
C GLU A 287 6.80 -19.09 1.21
N LYS A 288 6.89 -19.02 -0.13
CA LYS A 288 8.17 -19.05 -0.84
C LYS A 288 9.05 -17.84 -0.50
N LEU A 289 8.44 -16.68 -0.29
CA LEU A 289 9.12 -15.44 0.11
C LEU A 289 9.43 -15.38 1.62
N GLY A 290 9.02 -16.39 2.38
CA GLY A 290 9.39 -16.53 3.80
C GLY A 290 8.59 -15.67 4.77
N LEU A 291 7.42 -15.17 4.34
CA LEU A 291 6.49 -14.45 5.21
C LEU A 291 6.01 -15.35 6.36
N LYS A 292 5.54 -14.74 7.45
CA LYS A 292 5.30 -15.46 8.72
C LYS A 292 3.83 -15.75 9.04
N ALA A 293 2.88 -15.15 8.35
CA ALA A 293 1.45 -15.38 8.53
C ALA A 293 0.63 -14.75 7.40
N ILE A 294 -0.60 -15.23 7.23
CA ILE A 294 -1.61 -14.68 6.31
C ILE A 294 -2.80 -14.14 7.11
N PHE A 295 -3.15 -12.88 6.89
CA PHE A 295 -4.25 -12.18 7.51
C PHE A 295 -5.39 -12.03 6.51
N VAL A 296 -6.36 -12.93 6.54
CA VAL A 296 -7.54 -12.90 5.67
C VAL A 296 -8.48 -11.81 6.17
N THR A 297 -8.71 -10.79 5.36
CA THR A 297 -9.56 -9.65 5.74
C THR A 297 -11.02 -9.92 5.39
N VAL A 298 -11.90 -9.86 6.39
CA VAL A 298 -13.32 -10.24 6.27
C VAL A 298 -14.30 -9.09 6.52
N ASP A 299 -13.83 -7.93 6.97
CA ASP A 299 -14.67 -6.75 7.29
C ASP A 299 -15.01 -5.87 6.08
N THR A 300 -14.74 -6.34 4.86
CA THR A 300 -14.84 -5.53 3.65
C THR A 300 -15.74 -6.13 2.57
N ALA A 301 -16.70 -7.00 2.92
CA ALA A 301 -17.52 -7.67 1.91
C ALA A 301 -18.16 -6.67 0.92
N MET A 302 -18.73 -5.57 1.43
CA MET A 302 -19.29 -4.51 0.59
C MET A 302 -18.31 -3.34 0.38
N LEU A 303 -18.64 -2.49 -0.59
CA LEU A 303 -17.91 -1.24 -0.80
C LEU A 303 -18.16 -0.30 0.38
N ARG A 304 -17.07 0.30 0.85
CA ARG A 304 -17.09 1.37 1.85
C ARG A 304 -17.55 2.68 1.22
N ARG A 305 -18.30 3.49 1.98
CA ARG A 305 -18.72 4.82 1.56
C ARG A 305 -17.89 5.89 2.25
N ARG A 306 -16.72 6.22 1.69
CA ARG A 306 -15.82 7.25 2.24
C ARG A 306 -16.12 8.61 1.61
N GLU A 307 -17.04 9.35 2.21
CA GLU A 307 -17.62 10.56 1.57
C GLU A 307 -16.60 11.64 1.20
N LYS A 308 -15.53 11.82 1.98
CA LYS A 308 -14.44 12.75 1.61
C LYS A 308 -13.75 12.33 0.31
N ASP A 309 -13.51 11.03 0.14
CA ASP A 309 -12.88 10.47 -1.07
C ASP A 309 -13.81 10.59 -2.28
N LEU A 310 -15.10 10.28 -2.09
CA LEU A 310 -16.12 10.42 -3.13
C LEU A 310 -16.26 11.85 -3.60
N LYS A 311 -16.22 12.84 -2.69
CA LYS A 311 -16.26 14.26 -3.07
C LYS A 311 -15.11 14.61 -4.01
N PHE A 312 -13.88 14.19 -3.72
CA PHE A 312 -12.74 14.45 -4.63
C PHE A 312 -12.91 13.80 -6.00
N ARG A 313 -13.39 12.56 -6.07
CA ARG A 313 -13.66 11.89 -7.36
C ARG A 313 -14.72 12.61 -8.20
N LEU A 314 -15.72 13.21 -7.56
CA LEU A 314 -16.80 13.94 -8.22
C LEU A 314 -16.44 15.37 -8.64
N PHE A 315 -15.35 15.95 -8.12
CA PHE A 315 -14.89 17.29 -8.49
C PHE A 315 -14.01 17.30 -9.75
N ASP A 316 -13.38 16.17 -10.11
CA ASP A 316 -12.56 16.06 -11.33
C ASP A 316 -13.41 15.85 -12.61
N ASP A 317 -14.67 15.41 -12.46
CA ASP A 317 -15.63 15.23 -13.56
C ASP A 317 -16.52 16.48 -13.70
N GLU A 318 -16.03 17.54 -14.37
CA GLU A 318 -16.85 18.72 -14.71
C GLU A 318 -17.93 18.44 -15.78
N ASP A 319 -17.90 17.28 -16.42
CA ASP A 319 -18.86 16.88 -17.45
C ASP A 319 -19.76 15.73 -16.97
N GLU A 320 -21.03 16.07 -16.76
CA GLU A 320 -22.15 15.18 -16.43
C GLU A 320 -22.04 14.38 -15.11
N VAL A 321 -22.95 14.70 -14.18
CA VAL A 321 -23.37 13.77 -13.13
C VAL A 321 -24.06 12.58 -13.81
N SER A 322 -23.27 11.67 -14.38
CA SER A 322 -23.77 10.37 -14.78
C SER A 322 -24.16 9.68 -13.47
N SER A 323 -25.45 9.37 -13.34
CA SER A 323 -26.03 8.62 -12.22
C SER A 323 -25.53 7.16 -12.14
N THR A 324 -24.47 6.82 -12.87
CA THR A 324 -23.75 5.58 -12.76
C THR A 324 -22.51 5.83 -11.91
N GLU A 325 -22.59 5.42 -10.65
CA GLU A 325 -21.42 5.21 -9.80
C GLU A 325 -20.36 4.48 -10.64
N SER A 326 -19.31 5.18 -11.11
CA SER A 326 -18.23 4.57 -11.87
C SER A 326 -17.42 3.71 -10.91
N HIS A 327 -17.91 2.49 -10.69
CA HIS A 327 -17.37 1.45 -9.83
C HIS A 327 -15.98 0.94 -10.27
N ALA A 328 -15.44 1.46 -11.38
CA ALA A 328 -14.27 0.91 -12.08
C ALA A 328 -12.92 1.22 -11.41
N ASP A 329 -12.83 2.28 -10.59
CA ASP A 329 -11.54 2.80 -10.10
C ASP A 329 -11.27 2.57 -8.59
N ASP A 330 -11.99 1.68 -7.91
CA ASP A 330 -11.51 1.17 -6.61
C ASP A 330 -10.73 -0.14 -6.85
N PRO A 331 -9.38 -0.15 -6.69
CA PRO A 331 -8.56 -1.36 -6.83
C PRO A 331 -9.08 -2.52 -6.00
N LEU A 332 -9.83 -2.23 -4.94
CA LEU A 332 -10.44 -3.18 -4.05
C LEU A 332 -11.57 -4.02 -4.68
N MET A 333 -12.21 -3.53 -5.75
CA MET A 333 -13.31 -4.24 -6.44
C MET A 333 -12.85 -5.53 -7.13
N ASN A 334 -11.63 -5.54 -7.69
CA ASN A 334 -11.09 -6.70 -8.40
C ASN A 334 -10.63 -7.85 -7.47
N PHE A 335 -10.65 -7.65 -6.14
CA PHE A 335 -10.11 -8.61 -5.16
C PHE A 335 -11.11 -9.04 -4.10
N LYS A 336 -12.42 -8.80 -4.27
CA LYS A 336 -13.42 -9.04 -3.21
C LYS A 336 -14.51 -10.02 -3.60
N ASP A 337 -14.45 -11.21 -3.01
CA ASP A 337 -15.56 -12.17 -3.03
C ASP A 337 -16.52 -11.94 -1.85
N VAL A 338 -17.73 -11.44 -2.15
CA VAL A 338 -18.82 -11.28 -1.16
C VAL A 338 -19.32 -12.61 -0.60
N ARG A 339 -18.93 -13.74 -1.21
CA ARG A 339 -19.33 -15.09 -0.82
C ARG A 339 -18.33 -15.76 0.10
N LEU A 340 -17.35 -15.04 0.64
CA LEU A 340 -16.37 -15.59 1.57
C LEU A 340 -17.06 -16.18 2.82
N THR A 341 -16.82 -17.46 3.09
CA THR A 341 -17.39 -18.19 4.24
C THR A 341 -16.31 -18.84 5.10
N TRP A 342 -16.71 -19.43 6.23
CA TRP A 342 -15.81 -20.21 7.08
C TRP A 342 -15.27 -21.48 6.42
N GLU A 343 -16.00 -22.10 5.49
CA GLU A 343 -15.50 -23.26 4.72
C GLU A 343 -14.27 -22.88 3.87
N ASP A 344 -14.23 -21.65 3.37
CA ASP A 344 -13.07 -21.15 2.65
C ASP A 344 -11.86 -20.99 3.57
N ILE A 345 -12.07 -20.59 4.83
CA ILE A 345 -11.01 -20.48 5.83
C ILE A 345 -10.42 -21.87 6.12
N ASP A 346 -11.26 -22.89 6.28
CA ASP A 346 -10.80 -24.27 6.47
C ASP A 346 -9.95 -24.73 5.28
N LYS A 347 -10.39 -24.39 4.07
CA LYS A 347 -9.64 -24.70 2.85
C LYS A 347 -8.30 -23.97 2.82
N PHE A 348 -8.25 -22.66 3.10
CA PHE A 348 -7.00 -21.89 3.19
C PHE A 348 -6.01 -22.54 4.16
N LYS A 349 -6.46 -22.88 5.36
CA LYS A 349 -5.63 -23.56 6.36
C LYS A 349 -5.10 -24.91 5.88
N SER A 350 -5.88 -25.66 5.12
CA SER A 350 -5.43 -26.97 4.61
C SER A 350 -4.30 -26.90 3.58
N MET A 351 -4.06 -25.72 2.96
CA MET A 351 -3.10 -25.58 1.86
C MET A 351 -1.79 -24.90 2.25
N THR A 352 -1.68 -24.36 3.46
CA THR A 352 -0.48 -23.66 3.93
C THR A 352 -0.08 -24.10 5.33
N LYS A 353 1.21 -23.93 5.64
CA LYS A 353 1.73 -24.07 7.01
C LYS A 353 1.86 -22.73 7.72
N LEU A 354 1.63 -21.62 7.01
CA LEU A 354 1.61 -20.31 7.64
C LEU A 354 0.39 -20.21 8.56
N PRO A 355 0.55 -19.59 9.74
CA PRO A 355 -0.58 -19.19 10.56
C PRO A 355 -1.59 -18.39 9.74
N ILE A 356 -2.88 -18.75 9.88
CA ILE A 356 -4.00 -18.02 9.31
C ILE A 356 -4.64 -17.17 10.39
N VAL A 357 -4.82 -15.89 10.11
CA VAL A 357 -5.43 -14.91 11.00
C VAL A 357 -6.66 -14.31 10.33
N ILE A 358 -7.78 -14.24 11.05
CA ILE A 358 -8.98 -13.55 10.55
C ILE A 358 -8.96 -12.09 11.01
N LYS A 359 -8.80 -11.16 10.06
CA LYS A 359 -8.76 -9.71 10.31
C LYS A 359 -10.14 -9.09 10.03
N GLY A 360 -10.69 -8.38 11.01
CA GLY A 360 -11.99 -7.69 10.86
C GLY A 360 -13.12 -8.26 11.72
N VAL A 361 -12.77 -9.03 12.76
CA VAL A 361 -13.74 -9.60 13.69
C VAL A 361 -14.28 -8.50 14.60
N GLN A 362 -15.60 -8.43 14.81
CA GLN A 362 -16.25 -7.31 15.49
C GLN A 362 -17.17 -7.73 16.66
N ARG A 363 -17.23 -9.03 16.96
CA ARG A 363 -18.06 -9.58 18.06
C ARG A 363 -17.49 -10.87 18.62
N VAL A 364 -17.90 -11.21 19.84
CA VAL A 364 -17.45 -12.41 20.58
C VAL A 364 -17.76 -13.70 19.84
N GLN A 365 -18.93 -13.80 19.22
CA GLN A 365 -19.41 -15.02 18.58
C GLN A 365 -18.48 -15.48 17.46
N ASP A 366 -17.94 -14.55 16.68
CA ASP A 366 -17.05 -14.87 15.57
C ASP A 366 -15.63 -15.22 16.04
N VAL A 367 -15.22 -14.77 17.24
CA VAL A 367 -13.98 -15.26 17.88
C VAL A 367 -14.14 -16.71 18.30
N LEU A 368 -15.29 -17.08 18.88
CA LEU A 368 -15.59 -18.47 19.24
C LEU A 368 -15.63 -19.36 17.98
N LEU A 369 -16.24 -18.86 16.90
CA LEU A 369 -16.26 -19.58 15.63
C LEU A 369 -14.86 -19.73 15.02
N ALA A 370 -14.00 -18.70 15.10
CA ALA A 370 -12.61 -18.81 14.69
C ALA A 370 -11.84 -19.92 15.46
N ILE A 371 -12.12 -20.09 16.76
CA ILE A 371 -11.57 -21.18 17.57
C ILE A 371 -12.09 -22.54 17.10
N ASP A 372 -13.39 -22.65 16.81
CA ASP A 372 -14.01 -23.91 16.33
C ASP A 372 -13.41 -24.34 14.97
N HIS A 373 -13.09 -23.38 14.10
CA HIS A 373 -12.36 -23.59 12.84
C HIS A 373 -10.83 -23.69 13.03
N GLY A 374 -10.33 -23.60 14.27
CA GLY A 374 -8.92 -23.76 14.64
C GLY A 374 -7.98 -22.71 14.05
N VAL A 375 -8.46 -21.50 13.79
CA VAL A 375 -7.67 -20.35 13.32
C VAL A 375 -6.62 -19.95 14.38
N ASP A 376 -5.43 -19.52 13.95
CA ASP A 376 -4.31 -19.22 14.86
C ASP A 376 -4.51 -17.92 15.64
N ALA A 377 -5.09 -16.90 14.99
CA ALA A 377 -5.42 -15.64 15.63
C ALA A 377 -6.63 -14.92 14.99
N VAL A 378 -7.15 -13.92 15.69
CA VAL A 378 -8.07 -12.92 15.13
C VAL A 378 -7.53 -11.52 15.34
N VAL A 379 -7.89 -10.58 14.46
CA VAL A 379 -7.78 -9.14 14.73
C VAL A 379 -9.18 -8.58 14.95
N LEU A 380 -9.45 -8.13 16.17
CA LEU A 380 -10.61 -7.32 16.46
C LEU A 380 -10.41 -5.96 15.78
N SER A 381 -11.20 -5.71 14.74
CA SER A 381 -10.97 -4.60 13.82
C SER A 381 -12.27 -4.27 13.12
N ASN A 382 -12.49 -2.99 12.87
CA ASN A 382 -13.55 -2.46 12.01
C ASN A 382 -12.93 -1.68 10.86
N HIS A 383 -11.78 -2.14 10.37
CA HIS A 383 -11.00 -1.51 9.32
C HIS A 383 -10.58 -0.06 9.63
N GLY A 384 -10.38 0.25 10.92
CA GLY A 384 -10.13 1.62 11.38
C GLY A 384 -11.32 2.56 11.13
N GLY A 385 -12.55 2.06 11.20
CA GLY A 385 -13.78 2.81 10.95
C GLY A 385 -14.11 3.03 9.47
N ARG A 386 -13.39 2.39 8.54
CA ARG A 386 -13.53 2.60 7.09
C ARG A 386 -14.56 1.68 6.43
N GLN A 387 -15.38 0.97 7.20
CA GLN A 387 -16.35 -0.01 6.70
C GLN A 387 -17.73 0.23 7.31
N LEU A 388 -18.17 -0.57 8.29
CA LEU A 388 -19.46 -0.35 8.95
C LEU A 388 -19.35 0.79 9.98
N ASP A 389 -20.03 1.92 9.74
CA ASP A 389 -20.17 2.93 10.78
C ASP A 389 -21.10 2.43 11.91
N PHE A 390 -20.90 2.94 13.13
CA PHE A 390 -21.43 2.38 14.39
C PHE A 390 -20.94 0.97 14.77
N SER A 391 -19.92 0.44 14.10
CA SER A 391 -19.16 -0.67 14.66
C SER A 391 -18.47 -0.25 15.96
N ARG A 392 -18.49 -1.14 16.96
CA ARG A 392 -17.92 -0.85 18.28
C ARG A 392 -16.41 -0.71 18.22
N ALA A 393 -15.85 0.06 19.16
CA ALA A 393 -14.41 0.18 19.31
C ALA A 393 -13.78 -1.20 19.63
N PRO A 394 -12.74 -1.65 18.90
CA PRO A 394 -12.13 -2.95 19.14
C PRO A 394 -11.61 -3.19 20.56
N VAL A 395 -11.23 -2.13 21.28
CA VAL A 395 -10.83 -2.23 22.70
C VAL A 395 -12.00 -2.62 23.62
N GLU A 396 -13.22 -2.20 23.31
CA GLU A 396 -14.42 -2.63 24.06
C GLU A 396 -14.83 -4.05 23.69
N VAL A 397 -14.72 -4.41 22.40
CA VAL A 397 -14.92 -5.80 21.97
C VAL A 397 -13.90 -6.71 22.65
N LEU A 398 -12.65 -6.29 22.79
CA LEU A 398 -11.63 -7.02 23.54
C LEU A 398 -12.04 -7.21 25.01
N ALA A 399 -12.59 -6.17 25.64
CA ALA A 399 -13.08 -6.24 27.02
C ALA A 399 -14.24 -7.24 27.20
N ASP A 400 -15.05 -7.49 26.15
CA ASP A 400 -16.09 -8.53 26.15
C ASP A 400 -15.55 -9.93 25.84
N VAL A 401 -14.62 -10.04 24.88
CA VAL A 401 -14.05 -11.31 24.41
C VAL A 401 -13.26 -12.00 25.51
N MET A 402 -12.35 -11.28 26.18
CA MET A 402 -11.39 -11.91 27.09
C MET A 402 -12.04 -12.59 28.31
N PRO A 403 -13.07 -12.01 28.96
CA PRO A 403 -13.82 -12.71 30.01
C PRO A 403 -14.50 -13.99 29.52
N VAL A 404 -15.13 -13.96 28.34
CA VAL A 404 -15.81 -15.13 27.75
C VAL A 404 -14.83 -16.25 27.44
N LEU A 405 -13.67 -15.92 26.86
CA LEU A 405 -12.62 -16.90 26.59
C LEU A 405 -12.12 -17.54 27.89
N LYS A 406 -11.88 -16.72 28.93
CA LYS A 406 -11.43 -17.20 30.25
C LYS A 406 -12.47 -18.10 30.93
N GLU A 407 -13.74 -17.73 30.91
CA GLU A 407 -14.83 -18.54 31.46
C GLU A 407 -14.90 -19.91 30.79
N LYS A 408 -14.72 -19.93 29.47
CA LYS A 408 -14.75 -21.15 28.65
C LYS A 408 -13.42 -21.91 28.61
N LYS A 409 -12.35 -21.40 29.25
CA LYS A 409 -10.98 -21.96 29.21
C LYS A 409 -10.42 -22.06 27.78
N LEU A 410 -10.70 -21.05 26.96
CA LEU A 410 -10.30 -20.95 25.55
C LEU A 410 -9.21 -19.90 25.31
N GLU A 411 -8.72 -19.21 26.34
CA GLU A 411 -7.73 -18.13 26.22
C GLU A 411 -6.38 -18.58 25.61
N GLU A 412 -6.07 -19.88 25.69
CA GLU A 412 -4.85 -20.45 25.08
C GLU A 412 -5.09 -20.98 23.66
N LYS A 413 -6.33 -21.00 23.17
CA LYS A 413 -6.68 -21.61 21.89
C LYS A 413 -6.39 -20.71 20.69
N ILE A 414 -6.36 -19.40 20.88
CA ILE A 414 -6.23 -18.41 19.81
C ILE A 414 -5.49 -17.17 20.32
N GLU A 415 -4.70 -16.52 19.46
CA GLU A 415 -4.18 -15.17 19.73
C GLU A 415 -5.23 -14.10 19.32
N VAL A 416 -5.32 -13.00 20.08
CA VAL A 416 -6.33 -11.95 19.85
C VAL A 416 -5.65 -10.60 19.70
N TYR A 417 -5.57 -10.08 18.49
CA TYR A 417 -5.04 -8.74 18.22
C TYR A 417 -6.16 -7.72 18.14
N ILE A 418 -5.81 -6.44 18.24
CA ILE A 418 -6.74 -5.34 17.99
C ILE A 418 -6.09 -4.29 17.09
N ASP A 419 -6.87 -3.58 16.30
CA ASP A 419 -6.43 -2.33 15.65
C ASP A 419 -7.50 -1.23 15.80
N GLY A 420 -7.23 -0.04 15.26
CA GLY A 420 -8.16 1.10 15.28
C GLY A 420 -7.92 2.07 16.46
N GLY A 421 -7.75 3.36 16.16
CA GLY A 421 -7.75 4.43 17.18
C GLY A 421 -6.56 4.52 18.13
N ILE A 422 -5.59 3.59 18.05
CA ILE A 422 -4.39 3.61 18.89
C ILE A 422 -3.44 4.75 18.47
N ARG A 423 -3.07 5.61 19.42
CA ARG A 423 -2.24 6.81 19.17
C ARG A 423 -1.17 7.06 20.23
N ARG A 424 -1.24 6.39 21.38
CA ARG A 424 -0.31 6.54 22.50
C ARG A 424 0.15 5.18 23.02
N GLY A 425 1.34 5.15 23.62
CA GLY A 425 1.83 3.96 24.33
C GLY A 425 0.88 3.52 25.45
N THR A 426 0.14 4.44 26.06
CA THR A 426 -0.90 4.10 27.05
C THR A 426 -2.08 3.35 26.45
N ASP A 427 -2.43 3.56 25.18
CA ASP A 427 -3.50 2.82 24.51
C ASP A 427 -3.04 1.38 24.29
N VAL A 428 -1.77 1.21 23.88
CA VAL A 428 -1.12 -0.09 23.77
C VAL A 428 -1.11 -0.83 25.11
N LEU A 429 -0.70 -0.17 26.19
CA LEU A 429 -0.70 -0.74 27.54
C LEU A 429 -2.11 -1.14 28.01
N LYS A 430 -3.14 -0.32 27.75
CA LYS A 430 -4.54 -0.66 28.08
C LYS A 430 -4.98 -1.95 27.39
N ALA A 431 -4.70 -2.07 26.09
CA ALA A 431 -5.01 -3.27 25.32
C ALA A 431 -4.29 -4.52 25.88
N LEU A 432 -3.00 -4.37 26.21
CA LEU A 432 -2.21 -5.45 26.81
C LEU A 432 -2.73 -5.85 28.21
N CYS A 433 -3.20 -4.90 29.02
CA CYS A 433 -3.73 -5.18 30.36
C CYS A 433 -5.08 -5.90 30.36
N LEU A 434 -5.88 -5.78 29.29
CA LEU A 434 -7.15 -6.50 29.15
C LEU A 434 -6.96 -8.03 28.90
N ARG A 435 -5.71 -8.49 28.76
CA ARG A 435 -5.33 -9.87 28.43
C ARG A 435 -5.23 -10.82 29.64
N CYS A 436 -5.40 -12.14 29.39
CA CYS A 436 -4.89 -13.23 30.24
C CYS A 436 -3.47 -13.68 29.82
N LYS A 437 -2.57 -13.85 30.81
CA LYS A 437 -1.09 -13.80 30.74
C LYS A 437 -0.29 -14.52 29.64
N ARG A 438 -0.82 -15.38 28.75
CA ARG A 438 0.02 -16.45 28.14
C ARG A 438 0.19 -16.55 26.61
N ARG A 439 -0.62 -15.88 25.77
CA ARG A 439 -0.42 -15.90 24.30
C ARG A 439 -0.52 -14.51 23.66
N GLY A 440 0.23 -14.31 22.58
CA GLY A 440 0.51 -13.01 21.95
C GLY A 440 -0.74 -12.17 21.75
N ILE A 441 -0.73 -10.97 22.31
CA ILE A 441 -1.67 -9.90 21.96
C ILE A 441 -0.78 -8.71 21.70
N GLY A 442 -0.90 -8.16 20.51
CA GLY A 442 -0.29 -6.91 20.11
C GLY A 442 -1.40 -6.07 19.55
N PRO A 443 -1.63 -4.86 20.05
CA PRO A 443 -2.25 -3.86 19.21
C PRO A 443 -1.48 -3.76 17.89
N ALA A 444 -2.15 -3.97 16.77
CA ALA A 444 -1.70 -3.29 15.56
C ALA A 444 -1.79 -1.80 15.87
N ILE A 445 -0.71 -1.07 15.69
CA ILE A 445 -0.88 0.35 15.43
C ILE A 445 -1.34 0.36 13.97
N PRO A 446 -2.63 0.65 13.67
CA PRO A 446 -3.01 0.84 12.30
C PRO A 446 -2.10 1.94 11.78
N LEU A 447 -1.32 1.64 10.74
CA LEU A 447 -0.83 2.70 9.91
C LEU A 447 -2.06 3.39 9.35
N ARG A 448 -2.53 4.46 9.97
CA ARG A 448 -2.92 5.56 9.09
C ARG A 448 -1.59 5.99 8.51
N GLN A 449 -1.42 5.91 7.18
CA GLN A 449 -0.10 6.18 6.63
C GLN A 449 0.40 7.62 6.87
N PHE A 450 -0.38 8.48 7.54
CA PHE A 450 0.09 9.65 8.29
C PHE A 450 1.27 9.42 9.24
N HIS A 451 1.48 8.23 9.81
CA HIS A 451 2.46 8.04 10.89
C HIS A 451 3.88 7.70 10.38
N LEU A 452 4.10 7.83 9.06
CA LEU A 452 5.30 7.39 8.35
C LEU A 452 5.94 8.49 7.47
N TRP A 453 5.36 9.70 7.46
CA TRP A 453 5.76 10.83 6.61
C TRP A 453 6.51 11.90 7.37
#